data_AF-A0A9E1YI11-F1
#
_entry.id   AF-A0A9E1YI11-F1
#
_cell.length_a   1.000
_cell.length_b   1.000
_cell.length_c   1.000
_cell.angle_alpha   90.00
_cell.angle_beta   90.00
_cell.angle_gamma   90.00
#
_symmetry.space_group_name_H-M   'P 1'
#
loop_
_entity.id
_entity.type
_entity.pdbx_description
1 polymer ?
#
loop_
_entity_poly.entity_id
_entity_poly.type
_entity_poly.pdbx_seq_one_letter_code
_entity_poly.pdbx_strand_id
1 'polypeptide(L)'
;MEKIIAGLFSIFLSVGAFGDVLTLEKRQADAVMNITSLILGDDESVISAEGDMGEYGRVYVTYRLRYDGEGRQSGTAYGSGLGAAGDEIVAGNFSGRWQVVDGTVTMRNVVAISDGTMNLDVITFRPVDREVVVKVYVLK
;
A
#
# COMPACT_ATOMS: atom_id res chain seq x y z
N MET A 1 1.10 56.04 -47.69
CA MET A 1 0.77 54.66 -48.12
C MET A 1 2.04 53.84 -48.01
N GLU A 2 2.18 52.72 -47.33
CA GLU A 2 1.37 51.92 -46.43
C GLU A 2 2.38 51.00 -45.70
N LYS A 3 2.09 50.67 -44.44
CA LYS A 3 2.95 49.89 -43.54
C LYS A 3 2.82 48.40 -43.84
N ILE A 4 3.90 47.62 -43.81
CA ILE A 4 3.80 46.20 -43.44
C ILE A 4 4.99 45.82 -42.55
N ILE A 5 4.73 45.73 -41.26
CA ILE A 5 5.60 45.12 -40.25
C ILE A 5 5.33 43.61 -40.29
N ALA A 6 6.30 42.81 -40.68
CA ALA A 6 6.22 41.35 -40.62
C ALA A 6 6.74 40.87 -39.25
N GLY A 7 5.83 40.68 -38.29
CA GLY A 7 6.14 40.01 -37.02
C GLY A 7 6.01 38.50 -37.15
N LEU A 8 7.10 37.77 -36.95
CA LEU A 8 7.11 36.31 -36.91
C LEU A 8 6.57 35.84 -35.55
N PHE A 9 5.36 35.29 -35.52
CA PHE A 9 4.75 34.73 -34.31
C PHE A 9 4.95 33.21 -34.32
N SER A 10 6.00 32.72 -33.65
CA SER A 10 6.18 31.28 -33.42
C SER A 10 5.24 30.81 -32.31
N ILE A 11 4.17 30.11 -32.68
CA ILE A 11 3.29 29.42 -31.73
C ILE A 11 3.96 28.10 -31.34
N PHE A 12 4.45 28.01 -30.11
CA PHE A 12 4.81 26.73 -29.50
C PHE A 12 3.51 26.01 -29.11
N LEU A 13 3.11 25.00 -29.90
CA LEU A 13 2.08 24.04 -29.50
C LEU A 13 2.74 22.95 -28.65
N SER A 14 2.56 23.01 -27.33
CA SER A 14 2.85 21.87 -26.45
C SER A 14 1.68 20.89 -26.51
N VAL A 15 1.85 19.76 -27.20
CA VAL A 15 0.93 18.62 -27.06
C VAL A 15 1.21 18.00 -25.69
N GLY A 16 0.30 18.19 -24.74
CA GLY A 16 0.33 17.45 -23.49
C GLY A 16 0.07 15.98 -23.76
N ALA A 17 1.00 15.10 -23.43
CA ALA A 17 0.73 13.67 -23.37
C ALA A 17 -0.21 13.43 -22.17
N PHE A 18 -1.48 13.12 -22.45
CA PHE A 18 -2.40 12.62 -21.43
C PHE A 18 -2.05 11.15 -21.21
N GLY A 19 -1.42 10.83 -20.08
CA GLY A 19 -1.28 9.44 -19.62
C GLY A 19 -2.64 8.90 -19.15
N ASP A 20 -2.84 7.60 -19.28
CA ASP A 20 -4.03 6.94 -18.74
C ASP A 20 -4.12 7.12 -17.22
N VAL A 21 -5.34 7.39 -16.73
CA VAL A 21 -5.59 7.58 -15.30
C VAL A 21 -5.54 6.23 -14.59
N LEU A 22 -4.66 6.09 -13.59
CA LEU A 22 -4.67 4.92 -12.70
C LEU A 22 -5.97 4.89 -11.89
N THR A 23 -6.80 3.89 -12.14
CA THR A 23 -8.05 3.65 -11.39
C THR A 23 -7.83 2.50 -10.41
N LEU A 24 -8.09 2.74 -9.13
CA LEU A 24 -7.96 1.73 -8.07
C LEU A 24 -9.32 1.07 -7.80
N GLU A 25 -9.47 -0.17 -8.22
CA GLU A 25 -10.66 -0.99 -7.97
C GLU A 25 -10.43 -1.84 -6.70
N LYS A 26 -11.35 -1.77 -5.73
CA LYS A 26 -11.26 -2.65 -4.55
C LYS A 26 -11.44 -4.09 -4.99
N ARG A 27 -10.54 -4.97 -4.55
CA ARG A 27 -10.67 -6.41 -4.78
C ARG A 27 -11.79 -7.03 -3.96
N GLN A 28 -11.93 -6.57 -2.72
CA GLN A 28 -12.87 -7.11 -1.74
C GLN A 28 -13.21 -6.08 -0.67
N ALA A 29 -14.10 -6.44 0.26
CA ALA A 29 -14.40 -5.63 1.43
C ALA A 29 -13.15 -5.43 2.31
N ASP A 30 -13.16 -4.37 3.12
CA ASP A 30 -12.07 -4.09 4.05
C ASP A 30 -11.99 -5.21 5.10
N ALA A 31 -10.78 -5.68 5.37
CA ALA A 31 -10.55 -6.71 6.38
C ALA A 31 -10.01 -6.08 7.67
N VAL A 32 -10.52 -6.55 8.81
CA VAL A 32 -10.02 -6.18 10.14
C VAL A 32 -9.28 -7.39 10.71
N MET A 33 -8.04 -7.17 11.11
CA MET A 33 -7.14 -8.21 11.62
C MET A 33 -6.70 -7.89 13.04
N ASN A 34 -6.71 -8.89 13.90
CA ASN A 34 -6.26 -8.77 15.29
C ASN A 34 -4.75 -8.85 15.38
N ILE A 35 -4.13 -7.92 16.10
CA ILE A 35 -2.70 -7.99 16.39
C ILE A 35 -2.45 -9.03 17.48
N THR A 36 -1.65 -10.04 17.14
CA THR A 36 -1.25 -11.12 18.05
C THR A 36 0.09 -10.83 18.71
N SER A 37 0.97 -10.06 18.06
CA SER A 37 2.23 -9.62 18.65
C SER A 37 2.70 -8.27 18.11
N LEU A 38 3.42 -7.53 18.96
CA LEU A 38 4.13 -6.30 18.60
C LEU A 38 5.51 -6.34 19.28
N ILE A 39 6.57 -6.35 18.48
CA ILE A 39 7.96 -6.27 18.92
C ILE A 39 8.51 -4.91 18.49
N LEU A 40 9.00 -4.13 19.47
CA LEU A 40 9.61 -2.84 19.23
C LEU A 40 11.13 -2.99 19.29
N GLY A 41 11.80 -2.78 18.16
CA GLY A 41 13.26 -2.69 18.08
C GLY A 41 13.73 -1.26 17.87
N ASP A 42 15.06 -1.10 17.82
CA ASP A 42 15.69 0.19 17.55
C ASP A 42 15.64 0.57 16.07
N ASP A 43 15.78 -0.43 15.18
CA ASP A 43 15.78 -0.25 13.72
C ASP A 43 14.45 -0.58 13.05
N GLU A 44 13.70 -1.54 13.60
CA GLU A 44 12.39 -1.95 13.07
C GLU A 44 11.38 -2.30 14.18
N SER A 45 10.10 -2.15 13.86
CA SER A 45 9.01 -2.82 14.59
C SER A 45 8.50 -4.02 13.79
N VAL A 46 8.14 -5.09 14.49
CA VAL A 46 7.52 -6.28 13.90
C VAL A 46 6.12 -6.46 14.48
N ILE A 47 5.12 -6.55 13.62
CA ILE A 47 3.71 -6.75 13.99
C ILE A 47 3.24 -8.07 13.38
N SER A 48 2.73 -8.98 14.19
CA SER A 48 1.98 -10.13 13.69
C SER A 48 0.49 -9.90 13.87
N ALA A 49 -0.29 -10.24 12.86
CA ALA A 49 -1.74 -10.15 12.91
C ALA A 49 -2.40 -11.36 12.24
N GLU A 50 -3.65 -11.61 12.62
CA GLU A 50 -4.50 -12.63 11.99
C GLU A 50 -5.94 -12.15 11.84
N GLY A 51 -6.64 -12.64 10.82
CA GLY A 51 -8.04 -12.29 10.59
C GLY A 51 -8.61 -12.97 9.36
N ASP A 52 -9.93 -12.90 9.21
CA ASP A 52 -10.62 -13.41 8.02
C ASP A 52 -10.67 -12.34 6.93
N MET A 53 -10.33 -12.71 5.69
CA MET A 53 -10.07 -11.75 4.61
C MET A 53 -10.62 -12.27 3.27
N GLY A 54 -11.94 -12.36 3.16
CA GLY A 54 -12.68 -12.64 1.92
C GLY A 54 -12.07 -13.78 1.08
N GLU A 55 -11.57 -13.44 -0.11
CA GLU A 55 -10.96 -14.37 -1.06
C GLU A 55 -9.75 -15.13 -0.50
N TYR A 56 -9.06 -14.58 0.51
CA TYR A 56 -7.87 -15.18 1.12
C TYR A 56 -8.16 -16.01 2.38
N GLY A 57 -9.43 -16.12 2.81
CA GLY A 57 -9.82 -16.90 3.97
C GLY A 57 -9.17 -16.42 5.27
N ARG A 58 -8.72 -17.36 6.13
CA ARG A 58 -8.01 -17.02 7.37
C ARG A 58 -6.57 -16.65 7.04
N VAL A 59 -6.20 -15.39 7.26
CA VAL A 59 -4.87 -14.86 6.97
C VAL A 59 -4.05 -14.71 8.24
N TYR A 60 -2.78 -15.10 8.17
CA TYR A 60 -1.73 -14.78 9.14
C TYR A 60 -0.66 -13.95 8.44
N VAL A 61 -0.28 -12.81 9.03
CA VAL A 61 0.62 -11.84 8.40
C VAL A 61 1.64 -11.31 9.39
N THR A 62 2.85 -11.05 8.90
CA THR A 62 3.89 -10.33 9.64
C THR A 62 4.28 -9.06 8.88
N TYR A 63 4.09 -7.91 9.52
CA TYR A 63 4.54 -6.61 9.04
C TYR A 63 5.87 -6.24 9.71
N ARG A 64 6.85 -5.84 8.91
CA ARG A 64 8.13 -5.30 9.35
C ARG A 64 8.22 -3.84 8.94
N LEU A 65 8.35 -2.96 9.92
CA LEU A 65 8.36 -1.52 9.77
C LEU A 65 9.75 -1.00 10.14
N ARG A 66 10.63 -0.85 9.15
CA ARG A 66 11.95 -0.25 9.34
C ARG A 66 11.84 1.27 9.39
N TYR A 67 12.54 1.90 10.32
CA TYR A 67 12.54 3.36 10.47
C TYR A 67 13.53 4.03 9.51
N ASP A 68 13.15 5.18 8.97
CA ASP A 68 14.04 6.02 8.15
C ASP A 68 14.84 7.06 8.97
N GLY A 69 14.62 7.13 10.29
CA GLY A 69 15.31 8.06 11.20
C GLY A 69 14.76 8.04 12.63
N GLU A 70 15.35 8.84 13.51
CA GLU A 70 15.09 8.81 14.97
C GLU A 70 13.64 9.13 15.36
N GLY A 71 12.92 9.90 14.53
CA GLY A 71 11.54 10.29 14.81
C GLY A 71 10.54 9.12 14.78
N ARG A 72 10.93 7.97 14.22
CA ARG A 72 10.07 6.77 14.09
C ARG A 72 8.67 7.08 13.53
N GLN A 73 8.57 8.07 12.64
CA GLN A 73 7.31 8.49 12.01
C GLN A 73 7.12 7.93 10.60
N SER A 74 8.14 7.30 10.01
CA SER A 74 8.07 6.76 8.67
C SER A 74 9.18 5.75 8.39
N GLY A 75 8.99 4.98 7.34
CA GLY A 75 10.07 4.27 6.68
C GLY A 75 9.58 3.18 5.73
N THR A 76 10.32 2.09 5.67
CA THR A 76 10.05 0.99 4.74
C THR A 76 9.19 -0.08 5.41
N ALA A 77 8.16 -0.53 4.70
CA ALA A 77 7.30 -1.63 5.13
C ALA A 77 7.56 -2.84 4.23
N TYR A 78 7.70 -4.02 4.84
CA TYR A 78 7.83 -5.27 4.10
C TYR A 78 7.35 -6.45 4.95
N GLY A 79 7.10 -7.58 4.33
CA GLY A 79 6.66 -8.76 5.05
C GLY A 79 6.04 -9.81 4.15
N SER A 80 5.40 -10.77 4.80
CA SER A 80 4.70 -11.86 4.15
C SER A 80 3.44 -12.23 4.91
N GLY A 81 2.49 -12.78 4.18
CA GLY A 81 1.26 -13.33 4.71
C GLY A 81 0.93 -14.67 4.05
N LEU A 82 0.11 -15.44 4.75
CA LEU A 82 -0.40 -16.72 4.29
C LEU A 82 -1.89 -16.79 4.62
N GLY A 83 -2.71 -16.95 3.59
CA GLY A 83 -4.15 -17.17 3.66
C GLY A 83 -4.50 -18.64 3.52
N ALA A 84 -5.42 -19.13 4.33
CA ALA A 84 -6.04 -20.44 4.21
C ALA A 84 -7.50 -20.27 3.72
N ALA A 85 -7.71 -20.45 2.43
CA ALA A 85 -8.99 -20.31 1.74
C ALA A 85 -9.56 -21.71 1.44
N GLY A 86 -10.32 -22.26 2.39
CA GLY A 86 -10.72 -23.67 2.32
C GLY A 86 -9.49 -24.59 2.46
N ASP A 87 -9.29 -25.49 1.49
CA ASP A 87 -8.14 -26.40 1.46
C ASP A 87 -6.91 -25.80 0.74
N GLU A 88 -7.02 -24.57 0.22
CA GLU A 88 -5.95 -23.90 -0.51
C GLU A 88 -5.15 -22.94 0.37
N ILE A 89 -3.85 -22.86 0.09
CA ILE A 89 -2.92 -21.93 0.73
C ILE A 89 -2.52 -20.86 -0.29
N VAL A 90 -2.81 -19.61 0.04
CA VAL A 90 -2.44 -18.44 -0.77
C VAL A 90 -1.33 -17.68 -0.05
N ALA A 91 -0.15 -17.62 -0.64
CA ALA A 91 0.98 -16.88 -0.07
C ALA A 91 1.08 -15.50 -0.72
N GLY A 92 1.47 -14.51 0.09
CA GLY A 92 1.76 -13.16 -0.39
C GLY A 92 3.02 -12.60 0.24
N ASN A 93 3.80 -11.86 -0.53
CA ASN A 93 4.88 -11.02 -0.02
C ASN A 93 4.67 -9.58 -0.45
N PHE A 94 5.00 -8.64 0.41
CA PHE A 94 4.78 -7.23 0.14
C PHE A 94 5.98 -6.38 0.48
N SER A 95 6.07 -5.25 -0.22
CA SER A 95 7.02 -4.18 0.08
C SER A 95 6.38 -2.83 -0.22
N GLY A 96 6.81 -1.81 0.51
CA GLY A 96 6.19 -0.50 0.45
C GLY A 96 6.75 0.47 1.46
N ARG A 97 5.91 1.45 1.80
CA ARG A 97 6.28 2.56 2.68
C ARG A 97 5.21 2.73 3.75
N TRP A 98 5.65 3.10 4.95
CA TRP A 98 4.75 3.46 6.04
C TRP A 98 5.07 4.84 6.57
N GLN A 99 4.05 5.48 7.12
CA GLN A 99 4.18 6.76 7.83
C GLN A 99 3.05 6.92 8.85
N VAL A 100 3.26 7.75 9.86
CA VAL A 100 2.21 8.19 10.79
C VAL A 100 1.48 9.37 10.15
N VAL A 101 0.16 9.25 10.02
CA VAL A 101 -0.74 10.31 9.56
C VAL A 101 -1.81 10.49 10.64
N ASP A 102 -1.86 11.67 11.25
CA ASP A 102 -2.85 12.00 12.30
C ASP A 102 -2.94 10.94 13.42
N GLY A 103 -1.77 10.44 13.86
CA GLY A 103 -1.68 9.42 14.91
C GLY A 103 -1.98 7.98 14.46
N THR A 104 -2.18 7.76 13.15
CA THR A 104 -2.44 6.44 12.55
C THR A 104 -1.26 6.00 11.70
N VAL A 105 -0.72 4.81 11.98
CA VAL A 105 0.28 4.19 11.10
C VAL A 105 -0.43 3.77 9.82
N THR A 106 0.01 4.32 8.69
CA THR A 106 -0.53 4.01 7.36
C THR A 106 0.57 3.42 6.50
N MET A 107 0.37 2.19 6.03
CA MET A 107 1.25 1.50 5.08
C MET A 107 0.61 1.50 3.69
N ARG A 108 1.44 1.64 2.66
CA ARG A 108 1.04 1.48 1.25
C ARG A 108 2.02 0.53 0.62
N ASN A 109 1.54 -0.67 0.25
CA ASN A 109 2.38 -1.78 -0.16
C ASN A 109 1.91 -2.35 -1.49
N VAL A 110 2.86 -2.72 -2.34
CA VAL A 110 2.59 -3.65 -3.45
C VAL A 110 2.74 -5.06 -2.91
N VAL A 111 1.74 -5.90 -3.18
CA VAL A 111 1.71 -7.30 -2.75
C VAL A 111 1.75 -8.18 -4.00
N ALA A 112 2.72 -9.09 -4.06
CA ALA A 112 2.73 -10.17 -5.03
C ALA A 112 2.08 -11.40 -4.39
N ILE A 113 1.10 -11.98 -5.08
CA ILE A 113 0.35 -13.16 -4.64
C ILE A 113 0.85 -14.39 -5.40
N SER A 114 0.82 -15.55 -4.76
CA SER A 114 1.30 -16.82 -5.33
C SER A 114 0.55 -17.28 -6.59
N ASP A 115 -0.65 -16.73 -6.84
CA ASP A 115 -1.43 -16.95 -8.06
C ASP A 115 -0.95 -16.08 -9.25
N GLY A 116 0.09 -15.27 -9.06
CA GLY A 116 0.65 -14.36 -10.06
C GLY A 116 -0.03 -13.00 -10.13
N THR A 117 -1.08 -12.75 -9.34
CA THR A 117 -1.74 -11.44 -9.27
C THR A 117 -0.98 -10.48 -8.36
N MET A 118 -1.25 -9.19 -8.52
CA MET A 118 -0.73 -8.14 -7.65
C MET A 118 -1.85 -7.31 -7.04
N ASN A 119 -1.59 -6.82 -5.83
CA ASN A 119 -2.45 -5.87 -5.14
C ASN A 119 -1.66 -4.61 -4.76
N LEU A 120 -2.39 -3.52 -4.63
CA LEU A 120 -2.01 -2.39 -3.80
C LEU A 120 -2.78 -2.47 -2.48
N ASP A 121 -2.07 -2.67 -1.39
CA ASP A 121 -2.66 -2.69 -0.05
C ASP A 121 -2.45 -1.34 0.63
N VAL A 122 -3.54 -0.77 1.14
CA VAL A 122 -3.51 0.37 2.07
C VAL A 122 -3.92 -0.14 3.44
N ILE A 123 -2.97 -0.10 4.37
CA ILE A 123 -3.11 -0.73 5.67
C ILE A 123 -3.02 0.33 6.76
N THR A 124 -3.96 0.35 7.69
CA THR A 124 -3.98 1.32 8.78
C THR A 124 -4.06 0.65 10.14
N PHE A 125 -3.34 1.20 11.11
CA PHE A 125 -3.31 0.71 12.48
C PHE A 125 -3.12 1.87 13.47
N ARG A 126 -3.91 1.85 14.55
CA ARG A 126 -3.63 2.62 15.76
C ARG A 126 -3.31 1.66 16.91
N PRO A 127 -2.18 1.83 17.63
CA PRO A 127 -1.79 0.96 18.73
C PRO A 127 -2.86 0.69 19.79
N VAL A 128 -3.69 1.69 20.08
CA VAL A 128 -4.77 1.58 21.06
C VAL A 128 -5.88 0.61 20.65
N ASP A 129 -6.13 0.46 19.34
CA ASP A 129 -7.23 -0.37 18.83
C ASP A 129 -6.85 -1.86 18.79
N ARG A 130 -5.54 -2.17 18.75
CA ARG A 130 -5.01 -3.54 18.59
C ARG A 130 -5.50 -4.27 17.33
N GLU A 131 -5.97 -3.51 16.35
CA GLU A 131 -6.49 -4.00 15.08
C GLU A 131 -5.77 -3.32 13.90
N VAL A 132 -5.51 -4.10 12.86
CA VAL A 132 -5.05 -3.62 11.57
C VAL A 132 -6.22 -3.68 10.58
N VAL A 133 -6.46 -2.59 9.86
CA VAL A 133 -7.45 -2.56 8.77
C VAL A 133 -6.71 -2.63 7.44
N VAL A 134 -7.07 -3.61 6.61
CA VAL A 134 -6.46 -3.85 5.29
C VAL A 134 -7.48 -3.52 4.20
N LYS A 135 -7.11 -2.60 3.30
CA LYS A 135 -7.85 -2.28 2.08
C LYS A 135 -7.06 -2.77 0.89
N VAL A 136 -7.67 -3.63 0.08
CA VAL A 136 -7.00 -4.28 -1.06
C VAL A 136 -7.55 -3.73 -2.36
N TYR A 137 -6.65 -3.25 -3.22
CA TYR A 137 -6.97 -2.81 -4.57
C TYR A 137 -6.26 -3.69 -5.58
N VAL A 138 -6.94 -4.02 -6.68
CA VAL A 138 -6.32 -4.75 -7.79
C VAL A 138 -5.29 -3.87 -8.46
N LEU A 139 -4.08 -4.38 -8.67
CA LEU A 139 -3.02 -3.71 -9.42
C LEU A 139 -2.83 -4.47 -10.75
N LYS A 140 -3.17 -3.82 -11.86
CA LYS A 140 -3.12 -4.36 -13.23
C LYS A 140 -2.06 -3.66 -14.06
#